data_AF-A0A2P7UIL8-F1
#
_entry.id   AF-A0A2P7UIL8-F1
#
_cell.length_a   1.000
_cell.length_b   1.000
_cell.length_c   1.000
_cell.angle_alpha   90.00
_cell.angle_beta   90.00
_cell.angle_gamma   90.00
#
_symmetry.space_group_name_H-M   'P 1'
#
loop_
_entity.id
_entity.type
_entity.pdbx_description
1 polymer ?
#
loop_
_entity_poly.entity_id
_entity_poly.type
_entity_poly.pdbx_seq_one_letter_code
_entity_poly.pdbx_strand_id
1 'polypeptide(L)'
;MNNVTRYNFVMYGLKKADFNRFDQLVKEKITENLLAEGIAQTLIEKYLQNIGEATYTETSDRSILSQMNDMIWIAQYDMDRNMRESNELGIDQVNRFLNDYIMTKLPQLYPRQAMLEALENL
;
A
#
# COMPACT_ATOMS: atom_id res chain seq x y z
N MET A 1 3.43 -4.03 1.61
CA MET A 1 2.31 -4.94 1.29
C MET A 1 1.69 -5.44 2.59
N ASN A 2 0.36 -5.41 2.72
CA ASN A 2 -0.36 -5.99 3.85
C ASN A 2 -0.36 -7.53 3.77
N ASN A 3 -0.20 -8.21 4.91
CA ASN A 3 -0.09 -9.67 4.98
C ASN A 3 -1.42 -10.44 4.86
N VAL A 4 -2.57 -9.77 5.02
CA VAL A 4 -3.91 -10.35 4.86
C VAL A 4 -4.45 -10.00 3.49
N THR A 5 -4.57 -8.72 3.18
CA THR A 5 -5.26 -8.21 1.99
C THR A 5 -4.35 -8.08 0.78
N ARG A 6 -3.03 -8.25 0.97
CA ARG A 6 -1.98 -7.93 -0.02
C ARG A 6 -1.99 -6.48 -0.50
N TYR A 7 -2.68 -5.61 0.20
CA TYR A 7 -2.73 -4.19 -0.12
C TYR A 7 -1.32 -3.60 -0.17
N ASN A 8 -0.95 -3.07 -1.32
CA ASN A 8 0.33 -2.45 -1.59
C ASN A 8 0.26 -0.96 -1.28
N PHE A 9 1.35 -0.49 -0.69
CA PHE A 9 1.51 0.90 -0.30
C PHE A 9 3.01 1.22 -0.32
N VAL A 10 3.40 2.06 -1.26
CA VAL A 10 4.77 2.50 -1.53
C VAL A 10 4.87 3.97 -1.15
N MET A 11 5.87 4.28 -0.34
CA MET A 11 6.36 5.65 -0.12
C MET A 11 7.76 5.74 -0.73
N TYR A 12 8.00 6.77 -1.54
CA TYR A 12 9.28 6.98 -2.20
C TYR A 12 9.95 8.26 -1.72
N GLY A 13 11.29 8.28 -1.72
CA GLY A 13 12.08 9.49 -1.44
C GLY A 13 12.14 9.90 0.03
N LEU A 14 11.85 8.99 0.96
CA LEU A 14 11.95 9.24 2.40
C LEU A 14 13.39 9.61 2.81
N LYS A 15 13.52 10.67 3.60
CA LYS A 15 14.79 11.16 4.15
C LYS A 15 14.90 10.81 5.62
N LYS A 16 16.12 10.87 6.17
CA LYS A 16 16.38 10.62 7.60
C LYS A 16 15.44 11.41 8.55
N ALA A 17 15.15 12.67 8.22
CA ALA A 17 14.28 13.51 9.03
C ALA A 17 12.82 13.05 9.04
N ASP A 18 12.34 12.36 7.99
CA ASP A 18 10.98 11.84 7.92
C ASP A 18 10.76 10.71 8.92
N PHE A 19 11.82 9.96 9.24
CA PHE A 19 11.76 8.89 10.23
C PHE A 19 11.55 9.39 11.67
N ASN A 20 11.78 10.69 11.95
CA ASN A 20 11.46 11.28 13.26
C ASN A 20 9.94 11.37 13.52
N ARG A 21 9.12 11.28 12.46
CA ARG A 21 7.65 11.34 12.51
C ARG A 21 7.02 10.25 11.65
N PHE A 22 7.68 9.10 11.55
CA PHE A 22 7.36 8.05 10.59
C PHE A 22 5.91 7.57 10.73
N ASP A 23 5.44 7.31 11.95
CA ASP A 23 4.09 6.81 12.24
C ASP A 23 3.01 7.77 11.72
N GLN A 24 3.21 9.07 11.97
CA GLN A 24 2.32 10.09 11.46
C GLN A 24 2.34 10.12 9.92
N LEU A 25 3.54 10.08 9.32
CA LEU A 25 3.68 10.10 7.87
C LEU A 25 3.02 8.89 7.20
N VAL A 26 3.16 7.69 7.78
CA VAL A 26 2.49 6.47 7.31
C VAL A 26 0.97 6.64 7.39
N LYS A 27 0.44 7.14 8.52
CA LYS A 27 -1.01 7.39 8.70
C LYS A 27 -1.56 8.40 7.69
N GLU A 28 -0.86 9.49 7.46
CA GLU A 28 -1.24 10.50 6.46
C GLU A 28 -1.26 9.90 5.05
N LYS A 29 -0.18 9.22 4.66
CA LYS A 29 -0.02 8.70 3.30
C LYS A 29 -0.91 7.51 2.99
N ILE A 30 -1.18 6.62 3.96
CA ILE A 30 -2.15 5.55 3.77
C ILE A 30 -3.57 6.11 3.65
N THR A 31 -3.91 7.16 4.40
CA THR A 31 -5.20 7.86 4.31
C THR A 31 -5.39 8.46 2.92
N GLU A 32 -4.39 9.20 2.42
CA GLU A 32 -4.40 9.75 1.06
C GLU A 32 -4.62 8.65 0.01
N ASN A 33 -3.95 7.50 0.16
CA ASN A 33 -4.08 6.39 -0.79
C ASN A 33 -5.46 5.75 -0.76
N LEU A 34 -6.00 5.46 0.43
CA LEU A 34 -7.34 4.88 0.58
C LEU A 34 -8.43 5.83 0.08
N LEU A 35 -8.29 7.14 0.31
CA LEU A 35 -9.19 8.15 -0.25
C LEU A 35 -9.11 8.21 -1.78
N ALA A 36 -7.92 8.16 -2.35
CA ALA A 36 -7.71 8.13 -3.80
C ALA A 36 -8.32 6.88 -4.46
N GLU A 37 -8.49 5.80 -3.70
CA GLU A 37 -9.17 4.58 -4.15
C GLU A 37 -10.70 4.61 -3.95
N GLY A 38 -11.25 5.71 -3.43
CA GLY A 38 -12.69 5.91 -3.26
C GLY A 38 -13.25 5.29 -1.97
N ILE A 39 -12.41 4.93 -1.01
CA ILE A 39 -12.86 4.36 0.26
C ILE A 39 -13.49 5.46 1.11
N ALA A 40 -14.62 5.15 1.73
CA ALA A 40 -15.38 6.10 2.54
C ALA A 40 -14.54 6.60 3.74
N GLN A 41 -14.53 7.92 3.93
CA GLN A 41 -13.81 8.60 5.03
C GLN A 41 -14.12 7.96 6.39
N THR A 42 -15.36 7.57 6.65
CA THR A 42 -15.78 6.93 7.91
C THR A 42 -15.11 5.58 8.16
N LEU A 43 -14.85 4.78 7.11
CA LEU A 43 -14.13 3.51 7.23
C LEU A 43 -12.64 3.75 7.50
N ILE A 44 -12.06 4.76 6.84
CA ILE A 44 -10.66 5.14 7.05
C ILE A 44 -10.45 5.64 8.49
N GLU A 45 -11.34 6.49 9.00
CA GLU A 45 -11.27 6.97 10.39
C GLU A 45 -11.35 5.82 11.40
N LYS A 46 -12.28 4.88 11.19
CA LYS A 46 -12.39 3.68 12.04
C LYS A 46 -11.11 2.84 11.99
N TYR A 47 -10.52 2.66 10.81
CA TYR A 47 -9.24 1.98 10.66
C TYR A 47 -8.14 2.70 11.45
N LEU A 48 -7.97 4.01 11.26
CA LEU A 48 -6.96 4.83 11.94
C LEU A 48 -7.08 4.82 13.47
N GLN A 49 -8.29 4.72 14.00
CA GLN A 49 -8.53 4.57 15.45
C GLN A 49 -8.02 3.24 16.00
N ASN A 50 -7.95 2.19 15.16
CA ASN A 50 -7.51 0.86 15.54
C ASN A 50 -6.03 0.59 15.22
N ILE A 51 -5.35 1.45 14.44
CA ILE A 51 -3.93 1.24 14.14
C ILE A 51 -3.04 1.79 15.26
N GLY A 52 -2.13 0.94 15.74
CA GLY A 52 -1.12 1.30 16.74
C GLY A 52 0.03 2.15 16.18
N GLU A 53 1.18 2.02 16.85
CA GLU A 53 2.46 2.60 16.43
C GLU A 53 3.17 1.71 15.41
N ALA A 54 4.07 2.29 14.62
CA ALA A 54 4.86 1.50 13.68
C ALA A 54 5.87 0.64 14.44
N THR A 55 5.84 -0.66 14.20
CA THR A 55 6.80 -1.62 14.77
C THR A 55 7.56 -2.31 13.66
N TYR A 56 8.82 -2.67 13.94
CA TYR A 56 9.66 -3.41 13.01
C TYR A 56 9.62 -4.88 13.40
N THR A 57 9.26 -5.72 12.45
CA THR A 57 9.22 -7.17 12.63
C THR A 57 9.83 -7.86 11.42
N GLU A 58 10.51 -8.98 11.67
CA GLU A 58 10.99 -9.83 10.59
C GLU A 58 9.82 -10.63 10.01
N THR A 59 9.76 -10.75 8.68
CA THR A 59 8.81 -11.65 8.03
C THR A 59 9.53 -12.92 7.60
N SER A 60 9.06 -14.07 8.07
CA SER A 60 9.63 -15.40 7.75
C SER A 60 8.77 -16.18 6.75
N ASP A 61 7.61 -15.64 6.37
CA ASP A 61 6.73 -16.27 5.39
C ASP A 61 7.31 -16.12 3.98
N ARG A 62 7.88 -17.21 3.48
CA ARG A 62 8.49 -17.28 2.14
C ARG A 62 7.52 -16.94 1.01
N SER A 63 6.23 -17.23 1.17
CA SER A 63 5.23 -16.91 0.15
C SER A 63 4.94 -15.42 0.09
N ILE A 64 4.83 -14.77 1.25
CA ILE A 64 4.70 -13.31 1.35
C ILE A 64 5.95 -12.62 0.81
N LEU A 65 7.14 -13.10 1.19
CA LEU A 65 8.42 -12.57 0.71
C LEU A 65 8.53 -12.64 -0.82
N SER A 66 8.17 -13.77 -1.43
CA SER A 66 8.15 -13.90 -2.89
C SER A 66 7.23 -12.89 -3.54
N GLN A 67 6.00 -12.74 -3.03
CA GLN A 67 5.02 -11.77 -3.55
C GLN A 67 5.48 -10.33 -3.36
N MET A 68 6.11 -10.00 -2.23
CA MET A 68 6.69 -8.67 -2.01
C MET A 68 7.78 -8.36 -3.03
N ASN A 69 8.66 -9.31 -3.32
CA ASN A 69 9.68 -9.13 -4.36
C ASN A 69 9.04 -8.90 -5.72
N ASP A 70 8.03 -9.68 -6.10
CA ASP A 70 7.29 -9.47 -7.36
C ASP A 70 6.68 -8.07 -7.42
N MET A 71 6.06 -7.59 -6.32
CA MET A 71 5.48 -6.25 -6.26
C MET A 71 6.53 -5.14 -6.34
N ILE A 72 7.76 -5.35 -5.83
CA ILE A 72 8.85 -4.39 -6.01
C ILE A 72 9.21 -4.26 -7.50
N TRP A 73 9.33 -5.37 -8.23
CA TRP A 73 9.61 -5.35 -9.67
C TRP A 73 8.50 -4.64 -10.46
N ILE A 74 7.24 -4.93 -10.12
CA ILE A 74 6.07 -4.32 -10.78
C ILE A 74 5.99 -2.82 -10.47
N ALA A 75 6.28 -2.42 -9.22
CA ALA A 75 6.33 -1.01 -8.83
C ALA A 75 7.41 -0.26 -9.60
N GLN A 76 8.62 -0.83 -9.70
CA GLN A 76 9.72 -0.25 -10.47
C GLN A 76 9.38 -0.11 -11.95
N TYR A 77 8.76 -1.13 -12.54
CA TYR A 77 8.30 -1.08 -13.93
C TYR A 77 7.33 0.09 -14.16
N ASP A 78 6.34 0.26 -13.27
CA ASP A 78 5.33 1.32 -13.38
C ASP A 78 5.94 2.71 -13.14
N MET A 79 6.81 2.85 -12.13
CA MET A 79 7.59 4.06 -11.88
C MET A 79 8.42 4.48 -13.10
N ASP A 80 9.12 3.54 -13.72
CA ASP A 80 9.94 3.78 -14.90
C ASP A 80 9.08 4.16 -16.12
N ARG A 81 7.89 3.55 -16.25
CA ARG A 81 6.92 3.91 -17.28
C ARG A 81 6.44 5.35 -17.08
N ASN A 82 5.98 5.70 -15.87
CA ASN A 82 5.52 7.04 -15.55
C ASN A 82 6.64 8.08 -15.78
N MET A 83 7.87 7.78 -15.37
CA MET A 83 9.01 8.67 -15.61
C MET A 83 9.24 8.93 -17.10
N ARG A 84 9.12 7.91 -17.96
CA ARG A 84 9.28 8.06 -19.42
C ARG A 84 8.13 8.85 -20.06
N GLU A 85 6.91 8.66 -19.58
CA GLU A 85 5.70 9.20 -20.21
C GLU A 85 5.33 10.60 -19.71
N SER A 86 5.52 10.88 -18.42
CA SER A 86 5.13 12.13 -17.77
C SER A 86 6.27 12.87 -17.08
N ASN A 87 7.50 12.34 -17.07
CA ASN A 87 8.65 12.91 -16.35
C ASN A 87 8.40 13.02 -14.83
N GLU A 88 7.57 12.14 -14.29
CA GLU A 88 7.19 12.05 -12.87
C GLU A 88 7.10 10.57 -12.46
N LEU A 89 7.42 10.22 -11.21
CA LEU A 89 7.29 8.83 -10.75
C LEU A 89 5.82 8.40 -10.54
N GLY A 90 4.91 9.34 -10.29
CA GLY A 90 3.48 9.06 -10.09
C GLY A 90 3.20 8.05 -8.98
N ILE A 91 3.75 8.24 -7.77
CA ILE A 91 3.69 7.24 -6.68
C ILE A 91 2.25 6.85 -6.31
N ASP A 92 1.32 7.80 -6.36
CA ASP A 92 -0.10 7.57 -6.16
C ASP A 92 -0.70 6.67 -7.25
N GLN A 93 -0.28 6.86 -8.51
CA GLN A 93 -0.66 6.00 -9.64
C GLN A 93 -0.06 4.60 -9.49
N VAL A 94 1.21 4.51 -9.08
CA VAL A 94 1.89 3.24 -8.81
C VAL A 94 1.15 2.46 -7.73
N ASN A 95 0.77 3.10 -6.63
CA ASN A 95 0.00 2.42 -5.57
C ASN A 95 -1.35 1.90 -6.08
N ARG A 96 -2.10 2.71 -6.84
CA ARG A 96 -3.36 2.27 -7.45
C ARG A 96 -3.15 1.09 -8.39
N PHE A 97 -2.13 1.14 -9.24
CA PHE A 97 -1.77 0.06 -10.16
C PHE A 97 -1.44 -1.24 -9.42
N LEU A 98 -0.63 -1.16 -8.36
CA LEU A 98 -0.27 -2.33 -7.54
C LEU A 98 -1.47 -2.95 -6.82
N ASN A 99 -2.49 -2.15 -6.49
CA ASN A 99 -3.72 -2.63 -5.84
C ASN A 99 -4.77 -3.16 -6.82
N ASP A 100 -4.54 -2.98 -8.11
CA ASP A 100 -5.28 -3.59 -9.23
C ASP A 100 -4.51 -4.77 -9.86
N TYR A 101 -3.36 -5.15 -9.29
CA TYR A 101 -2.64 -6.34 -9.72
C TYR A 101 -3.37 -7.61 -9.27
N ILE A 102 -3.56 -8.57 -10.18
CA ILE A 102 -4.27 -9.82 -9.88
C ILE A 102 -3.41 -10.69 -8.96
N MET A 103 -3.96 -11.00 -7.78
CA MET A 103 -3.38 -11.90 -6.80
C MET A 103 -4.28 -13.11 -6.60
N THR A 104 -4.00 -14.20 -7.31
CA THR A 104 -4.80 -15.44 -7.30
C THR A 104 -4.87 -16.14 -5.94
N LYS A 105 -4.06 -15.73 -4.97
CA LYS A 105 -4.13 -16.18 -3.57
C LYS A 105 -5.21 -15.46 -2.75
N LEU A 106 -5.79 -14.38 -3.26
CA LEU A 106 -6.90 -13.68 -2.64
C LEU A 106 -8.24 -14.16 -3.21
N PRO A 107 -9.27 -14.39 -2.38
CA PRO A 107 -10.63 -14.65 -2.86
C PRO A 107 -11.17 -13.52 -3.75
N GLN A 108 -10.87 -12.27 -3.38
CA GLN A 108 -11.30 -11.06 -4.09
C GLN A 108 -10.47 -10.77 -5.34
N LEU A 109 -9.41 -11.55 -5.60
CA LEU A 109 -8.40 -11.37 -6.66
C LEU A 109 -7.58 -10.09 -6.57
N TYR A 110 -8.18 -8.94 -6.29
CA TYR A 110 -7.54 -7.63 -6.26
C TYR A 110 -7.28 -7.17 -4.82
N PRO A 111 -6.04 -6.73 -4.49
CA PRO A 111 -5.72 -6.21 -3.17
C PRO A 111 -6.63 -5.06 -2.70
N ARG A 112 -7.04 -4.16 -3.61
CA ARG A 112 -7.99 -3.09 -3.30
C ARG A 112 -9.32 -3.62 -2.77
N GLN A 113 -9.88 -4.64 -3.43
CA GLN A 113 -11.16 -5.23 -3.04
C GLN A 113 -11.05 -5.97 -1.69
N ALA A 114 -9.96 -6.73 -1.51
CA ALA A 114 -9.68 -7.38 -0.24
C ALA A 114 -9.50 -6.36 0.92
N MET A 115 -8.88 -5.21 0.65
CA MET A 115 -8.74 -4.13 1.63
C MET A 115 -10.08 -3.50 1.97
N LEU A 116 -10.93 -3.19 0.98
CA LEU A 116 -12.26 -2.65 1.21
C LEU A 116 -13.10 -3.59 2.08
N GLU A 117 -13.15 -4.87 1.75
CA GLU A 117 -13.91 -5.86 2.53
C GLU A 117 -13.37 -5.99 3.96
N ALA A 118 -12.05 -5.95 4.15
CA ALA A 118 -11.45 -5.95 5.48
C ALA A 118 -11.83 -4.70 6.30
N LEU A 119 -11.92 -3.54 5.65
CA LEU A 119 -12.34 -2.27 6.28
C LEU A 119 -13.83 -2.24 6.63
N GLU A 120 -14.68 -2.86 5.83
CA GLU A 120 -16.12 -2.98 6.12
C GLU A 120 -16.39 -3.89 7.33
N ASN A 121 -15.50 -4.85 7.59
CA ASN A 121 -15.61 -5.84 8.68
C ASN A 121 -14.79 -5.48 9.94
N LEU A 122 -14.27 -4.25 10.04
CA LEU A 122 -13.44 -3.78 11.15
C LEU A 122 -14.21 -3.56 12.46
#